data_AF-A0A9P9H0Z3-F1
#
_entry.id   AF-A0A9P9H0Z3-F1
#
_cell.length_a   1.000
_cell.length_b   1.000
_cell.length_c   1.000
_cell.angle_alpha   90.00
_cell.angle_beta   90.00
_cell.angle_gamma   90.00
#
_symmetry.space_group_name_H-M   'P 1'
#
loop_
_entity.id
_entity.type
_entity.pdbx_description
1 polymer ?
#
loop_
_entity_poly.entity_id
_entity_poly.type
_entity_poly.pdbx_seq_one_letter_code
_entity_poly.pdbx_strand_id
1 'polypeptide(L)'
;MAAGYKFLTLLTKGRDTKSPEHSEILRYLRKRNFTANLSRLESPSYKKPPRSKQRLNPPLLTKVSAPDEPAKYEPTIRPLPKSAFVGERKAPVSGNTAESLPFLRIKKPQPRVFSRAVGRKTAMFRRSVETFLDVSKKEIPRARLEDRWDTMMDKLLHEEGATDEIGRDEPSASYHFTATLTKAWWDQKLSKFTDDWTARGKAVSSLIEQEHALVKEEKEGGAEPTDPQVAKENLDTILTEYRQKQSELERTKDNSFEDPFLSEQWMAKAQKLEREYAKKYGGIVDDSGRRVSWAKRQGLAKKENSLLGEVESDDDARFFSQVAAMRRGRQ
;
A
#
# COMPACT_ATOMS: atom_id res chain seq x y z
N MET A 1 9.26 39.83 33.45
CA MET A 1 8.98 39.32 32.09
C MET A 1 10.04 39.74 31.05
N ALA A 2 11.35 39.56 31.31
CA ALA A 2 12.41 40.13 30.46
C ALA A 2 13.24 39.08 29.67
N ALA A 3 13.07 37.79 29.92
CA ALA A 3 13.87 36.74 29.29
C ALA A 3 13.42 36.41 27.85
N GLY A 4 12.11 36.46 27.57
CA GLY A 4 11.55 36.09 26.25
C GLY A 4 11.99 37.01 25.10
N TYR A 5 12.07 38.33 25.34
CA TYR A 5 12.48 39.30 24.32
C TYR A 5 13.96 39.19 23.93
N LYS A 6 14.83 38.73 24.85
CA LYS A 6 16.27 38.56 24.57
C LYS A 6 16.52 37.46 23.55
N PHE A 7 15.74 36.37 23.58
CA PHE A 7 15.82 35.30 22.59
C PHE A 7 15.39 35.77 21.21
N LEU A 8 14.30 36.52 21.12
CA LEU A 8 13.85 37.09 19.85
C LEU A 8 14.91 38.03 19.28
N THR A 9 15.50 38.90 20.10
CA THR A 9 16.58 39.79 19.64
C THR A 9 17.82 39.04 19.15
N LEU A 10 18.20 37.96 19.84
CA LEU A 10 19.32 37.10 19.45
C LEU A 10 19.03 36.39 18.14
N LEU A 11 17.81 35.88 17.94
CA LEU A 11 17.40 35.24 16.69
C LEU A 11 17.29 36.23 15.53
N THR A 12 16.80 37.46 15.76
CA THR A 12 16.78 38.50 14.72
C THR A 12 18.18 38.92 14.30
N LYS A 13 19.11 39.09 15.25
CA LYS A 13 20.51 39.41 14.94
C LYS A 13 21.29 38.24 14.33
N GLY A 14 20.93 37.02 14.72
CA GLY A 14 21.50 35.78 14.18
C GLY A 14 21.00 35.44 12.77
N ARG A 15 20.09 36.23 12.18
CA ARG A 15 19.68 36.11 10.78
C ARG A 15 20.81 36.50 9.83
N ASP A 16 21.66 37.44 10.25
CA ASP A 16 22.79 37.92 9.46
C ASP A 16 23.99 36.97 9.61
N THR A 17 24.48 36.42 8.50
CA THR A 17 25.55 35.40 8.50
C THR A 17 26.90 35.93 9.00
N LYS A 18 27.10 37.25 8.96
CA LYS A 18 28.31 37.94 9.44
C LYS A 18 28.25 38.33 10.92
N SER A 19 27.09 38.13 11.55
CA SER A 19 26.83 38.53 12.92
C SER A 19 27.44 37.54 13.92
N PRO A 20 28.04 37.98 15.04
CA PRO A 20 28.62 37.08 16.02
C PRO A 20 27.56 36.16 16.64
N GLU A 21 26.33 36.65 16.84
CA GLU A 21 25.20 35.86 17.35
C GLU A 21 24.86 34.66 16.44
N HIS A 22 25.05 34.79 15.11
CA HIS A 22 24.86 33.69 14.17
C HIS A 22 25.86 32.55 14.41
N SER A 23 27.13 32.90 14.63
CA SER A 23 28.19 31.92 14.91
C SER A 23 27.95 31.18 16.24
N GLU A 24 27.42 31.87 17.26
CA GLU A 24 27.10 31.28 18.55
C GLU A 24 25.92 30.31 18.46
N ILE A 25 24.87 30.66 17.72
CA ILE A 25 23.74 29.75 17.44
C ILE A 25 24.26 28.49 16.75
N LEU A 26 25.06 28.62 15.70
CA LEU A 26 25.62 27.47 14.99
C LEU A 26 26.49 26.60 15.88
N ARG A 27 27.34 27.22 16.71
CA ARG A 27 28.17 26.50 17.69
C ARG A 27 27.30 25.71 18.67
N TYR A 28 26.23 26.31 19.19
CA TYR A 28 25.29 25.65 20.09
C TYR A 28 24.56 24.49 19.42
N LEU A 29 24.06 24.68 18.18
CA LEU A 29 23.38 23.63 17.43
C LEU A 29 24.32 22.47 17.09
N ARG A 30 25.57 22.76 16.68
CA ARG A 30 26.60 21.73 16.46
C ARG A 30 26.90 20.95 17.72
N LYS A 31 27.10 21.63 18.86
CA LYS A 31 27.30 20.99 20.16
C LYS A 31 26.12 20.10 20.53
N ARG A 32 24.88 20.59 20.38
CA ARG A 32 23.66 19.84 20.67
C ARG A 32 23.51 18.61 19.77
N ASN A 33 23.77 18.75 18.47
CA ASN A 33 23.73 17.64 17.53
C ASN A 33 24.81 16.59 17.84
N PHE A 34 26.01 17.02 18.20
CA PHE A 34 27.07 16.13 18.63
C PHE A 34 26.69 15.36 19.89
N THR A 35 26.17 16.04 20.93
CA THR A 35 25.68 15.37 22.15
C THR A 35 24.50 14.44 21.88
N ALA A 36 23.59 14.81 20.98
CA ALA A 36 22.47 13.97 20.60
C ALA A 36 22.94 12.72 19.83
N ASN A 37 23.91 12.87 18.92
CA ASN A 37 24.50 11.76 18.19
C ASN A 37 25.28 10.83 19.12
N LEU A 38 26.09 11.38 20.05
CA LEU A 38 26.73 10.60 21.10
C LEU A 38 25.70 9.87 21.93
N SER A 39 24.62 10.52 22.38
CA SER A 39 23.56 9.85 23.14
C SER A 39 22.86 8.74 22.34
N ARG A 40 22.75 8.87 21.00
CA ARG A 40 22.18 7.82 20.12
C ARG A 40 23.16 6.67 19.86
N LEU A 41 24.46 6.90 19.97
CA LEU A 41 25.52 5.91 19.85
C LEU A 41 25.77 5.19 21.19
N GLU A 42 25.79 5.94 22.29
CA GLU A 42 26.00 5.49 23.67
C GLU A 42 24.76 4.86 24.29
N SER A 43 23.56 5.33 23.91
CA SER A 43 22.38 4.51 24.12
C SER A 43 22.56 3.33 23.17
N PRO A 44 22.91 2.11 23.64
CA PRO A 44 22.70 0.96 22.79
C PRO A 44 21.26 1.11 22.32
N SER A 45 21.03 1.15 21.01
CA SER A 45 19.70 0.89 20.47
C SER A 45 19.20 -0.24 21.34
N TYR A 46 18.20 0.00 22.19
CA TYR A 46 17.57 -1.04 22.96
C TYR A 46 16.92 -1.91 21.88
N LYS A 47 17.75 -2.74 21.23
CA LYS A 47 17.41 -4.04 20.73
C LYS A 47 16.89 -4.67 21.99
N LYS A 48 15.60 -4.42 22.27
CA LYS A 48 14.84 -5.17 23.24
C LYS A 48 15.29 -6.60 23.00
N PRO A 49 15.82 -7.31 24.02
CA PRO A 49 16.31 -8.66 23.82
C PRO A 49 15.26 -9.34 22.96
N PRO A 50 15.65 -9.98 21.83
CA PRO A 50 14.71 -10.46 20.83
C PRO A 50 13.61 -11.17 21.61
N ARG A 51 12.38 -10.63 21.53
CA ARG A 51 11.26 -11.10 22.36
C ARG A 51 11.34 -12.62 22.33
N SER A 52 11.54 -13.24 23.49
CA SER A 52 11.84 -14.67 23.51
C SER A 52 10.77 -15.37 22.68
N LYS A 53 11.19 -16.07 21.61
CA LYS A 53 10.28 -16.78 20.70
C LYS A 53 9.38 -17.77 21.48
N GLN A 54 9.78 -18.11 22.70
CA GLN A 54 9.16 -19.05 23.62
C GLN A 54 7.71 -18.76 24.02
N ARG A 55 7.17 -17.54 23.86
CA ARG A 55 5.80 -17.23 24.34
C ARG A 55 4.88 -16.53 23.35
N LEU A 56 5.09 -16.74 22.05
CA LEU A 56 4.08 -16.35 21.08
C LEU A 56 3.05 -17.47 20.99
N ASN A 57 1.81 -17.17 21.37
CA ASN A 57 0.69 -18.02 21.03
C ASN A 57 0.66 -18.18 19.50
N PRO A 58 0.38 -19.38 19.00
CA PRO A 58 0.28 -19.61 17.58
C PRO A 58 -0.78 -18.69 16.97
N PRO A 59 -0.62 -18.32 15.69
CA PRO A 59 -1.68 -17.60 15.00
C PRO A 59 -2.97 -18.42 15.06
N LEU A 60 -4.12 -17.75 15.07
CA LEU A 60 -5.41 -18.43 15.09
C LEU A 60 -5.66 -19.22 13.80
N LEU A 61 -5.26 -18.61 12.69
CA LEU A 61 -5.43 -19.13 11.34
C LEU A 61 -4.09 -19.17 10.65
N THR A 62 -3.84 -20.25 9.93
CA THR A 62 -2.69 -20.46 9.06
C THR A 62 -3.16 -20.46 7.61
N LYS A 63 -2.43 -19.78 6.72
CA LYS A 63 -2.69 -19.83 5.29
C LYS A 63 -2.19 -21.19 4.78
N VAL A 64 -3.08 -21.97 4.19
CA VAL A 64 -2.77 -23.30 3.64
C VAL A 64 -2.58 -23.24 2.13
N SER A 65 -3.20 -22.26 1.47
CA SER A 65 -3.06 -22.11 0.02
C SER A 65 -1.66 -21.65 -0.38
N ALA A 66 -1.21 -22.11 -1.55
CA ALA A 66 0.03 -21.67 -2.16
C ALA A 66 0.03 -20.15 -2.45
N PRO A 67 1.19 -19.54 -2.78
CA PRO A 67 1.29 -18.11 -3.10
C PRO A 67 0.34 -17.66 -4.22
N ASP A 68 0.17 -18.48 -5.26
CA ASP A 68 -0.62 -18.16 -6.46
C ASP A 68 -2.06 -18.68 -6.43
N GLU A 69 -2.42 -19.44 -5.39
CA GLU A 69 -3.75 -19.98 -5.21
C GLU A 69 -4.68 -19.01 -4.45
N PRO A 70 -6.00 -19.09 -4.68
CA PRO A 70 -6.96 -18.31 -3.91
C PRO A 70 -6.75 -18.53 -2.42
N ALA A 71 -6.80 -17.44 -1.66
CA ALA A 71 -6.48 -17.49 -0.24
C ALA A 71 -7.39 -18.50 0.49
N LYS A 72 -6.78 -19.50 1.10
CA LYS A 72 -7.46 -20.46 1.97
C LYS A 72 -6.79 -20.48 3.33
N TYR A 73 -7.60 -20.34 4.37
CA TYR A 73 -7.15 -20.35 5.76
C TYR A 73 -7.80 -21.50 6.49
N GLU A 74 -7.01 -22.16 7.33
CA GLU A 74 -7.49 -23.20 8.23
C GLU A 74 -7.11 -22.84 9.67
N PRO A 75 -7.93 -23.22 10.65
CA PRO A 75 -7.58 -23.14 12.06
C PRO A 75 -6.25 -23.81 12.36
N THR A 76 -5.39 -23.14 13.10
CA THR A 76 -4.03 -23.65 13.35
C THR A 76 -3.98 -24.74 14.41
N ILE A 77 -4.75 -24.57 15.49
CA ILE A 77 -4.85 -25.53 16.60
C ILE A 77 -6.30 -25.77 17.01
N ARG A 78 -7.18 -24.79 16.78
CA ARG A 78 -8.58 -24.89 17.20
C ARG A 78 -9.39 -25.77 16.24
N PRO A 79 -10.45 -26.42 16.72
CA PRO A 79 -10.95 -26.44 18.10
C PRO A 79 -10.06 -27.27 19.04
N LEU A 80 -9.89 -26.78 20.28
CA LEU A 80 -9.13 -27.50 21.30
C LEU A 80 -10.00 -28.61 21.93
N PRO A 81 -9.44 -29.69 22.48
CA PRO A 81 -10.20 -30.69 23.22
C PRO A 81 -10.69 -30.16 24.58
N LYS A 82 -11.75 -30.77 25.15
CA LYS A 82 -12.31 -30.38 26.46
C LYS A 82 -11.27 -30.42 27.58
N SER A 83 -10.35 -31.38 27.51
CA SER A 83 -9.25 -31.57 28.45
C SER A 83 -8.26 -30.41 28.53
N ALA A 84 -8.30 -29.46 27.58
CA ALA A 84 -7.48 -28.25 27.57
C ALA A 84 -8.19 -27.02 28.18
N PHE A 85 -9.42 -27.18 28.69
CA PHE A 85 -10.22 -26.11 29.28
C PHE A 85 -10.57 -26.39 30.73
N VAL A 86 -10.64 -25.32 31.52
CA VAL A 86 -11.18 -25.36 32.89
C VAL A 86 -12.65 -24.98 32.84
N GLY A 87 -13.53 -25.92 33.20
CA GLY A 87 -14.98 -25.72 33.23
C GLY A 87 -15.67 -25.72 31.86
N GLU A 88 -16.73 -24.93 31.72
CA GLU A 88 -17.51 -24.86 30.49
C GLU A 88 -16.76 -24.16 29.35
N ARG A 89 -16.80 -24.77 28.15
CA ARG A 89 -16.26 -24.16 26.93
C ARG A 89 -17.10 -22.96 26.54
N LYS A 90 -16.44 -21.82 26.30
CA LYS A 90 -17.07 -20.60 25.80
C LYS A 90 -16.74 -20.40 24.33
N ALA A 91 -17.74 -20.54 23.47
CA ALA A 91 -17.61 -20.25 22.05
C ALA A 91 -17.37 -18.74 21.83
N PRO A 92 -16.37 -18.36 21.02
CA PRO A 92 -16.13 -16.96 20.69
C PRO A 92 -17.21 -16.44 19.74
N VAL A 93 -17.47 -15.13 19.78
CA VAL A 93 -18.44 -14.49 18.88
C VAL A 93 -17.69 -13.81 17.73
N SER A 94 -18.14 -13.99 16.49
CA SER A 94 -17.61 -13.25 15.35
C SER A 94 -18.01 -11.77 15.41
N GLY A 95 -17.12 -10.91 14.97
CA GLY A 95 -17.40 -9.50 14.72
C GLY A 95 -16.76 -9.08 13.41
N ASN A 96 -17.43 -8.19 12.70
CA ASN A 96 -16.91 -7.58 11.48
C ASN A 96 -16.74 -6.09 11.69
N THR A 97 -15.68 -5.54 11.10
CA THR A 97 -15.51 -4.09 11.01
C THR A 97 -16.33 -3.55 9.83
N ALA A 98 -16.55 -2.24 9.74
CA ALA A 98 -17.25 -1.62 8.61
C ALA A 98 -16.58 -1.93 7.26
N GLU A 99 -15.27 -2.13 7.25
CA GLU A 99 -14.47 -2.54 6.08
C GLU A 99 -14.41 -4.06 5.93
N SER A 100 -15.39 -4.81 6.42
CA SER A 100 -15.49 -6.27 6.32
C SER A 100 -14.33 -7.10 6.89
N LEU A 101 -13.37 -6.50 7.62
CA LEU A 101 -12.33 -7.24 8.33
C LEU A 101 -12.94 -8.14 9.43
N PRO A 102 -12.85 -9.47 9.31
CA PRO A 102 -13.40 -10.39 10.30
C PRO A 102 -12.46 -10.51 11.49
N PHE A 103 -13.03 -10.55 12.68
CA PHE A 103 -12.28 -10.77 13.92
C PHE A 103 -13.09 -11.55 14.95
N LEU A 104 -12.39 -12.24 15.85
CA LEU A 104 -13.02 -12.91 16.99
C LEU A 104 -13.10 -11.99 18.20
N ARG A 105 -14.28 -11.93 18.82
CA ARG A 105 -14.50 -11.26 20.11
C ARG A 105 -14.48 -12.30 21.24
N ILE A 106 -13.37 -12.31 21.97
CA ILE A 106 -13.15 -13.26 23.07
C ILE A 106 -13.91 -12.85 24.34
N LYS A 107 -13.96 -11.55 24.67
CA LYS A 107 -14.64 -11.04 25.87
C LYS A 107 -15.24 -9.65 25.68
N LYS A 108 -16.12 -9.24 26.60
CA LYS A 108 -16.67 -7.89 26.72
C LYS A 108 -16.19 -7.25 28.04
N PRO A 109 -15.60 -6.03 28.03
CA PRO A 109 -15.16 -5.24 26.86
C PRO A 109 -13.99 -5.90 26.13
N GLN A 110 -13.81 -5.59 24.85
CA GLN A 110 -12.72 -6.14 24.04
C GLN A 110 -11.36 -5.62 24.54
N PRO A 111 -10.31 -6.45 24.60
CA PRO A 111 -8.99 -5.99 25.04
C PRO A 111 -8.47 -4.83 24.18
N ARG A 112 -7.98 -3.77 24.83
CA ARG A 112 -7.48 -2.56 24.15
C ARG A 112 -6.40 -2.85 23.10
N VAL A 113 -5.53 -3.82 23.37
CA VAL A 113 -4.45 -4.22 22.44
C VAL A 113 -5.03 -4.80 21.17
N PHE A 114 -6.08 -5.63 21.28
CA PHE A 114 -6.74 -6.25 20.15
C PHE A 114 -7.52 -5.22 19.32
N SER A 115 -8.30 -4.36 19.99
CA SER A 115 -9.02 -3.26 19.32
C SER A 115 -8.08 -2.32 18.57
N ARG A 116 -6.91 -1.99 19.16
CA ARG A 116 -5.85 -1.22 18.48
C ARG A 116 -5.29 -1.95 17.26
N ALA A 117 -5.10 -3.27 17.32
CA ALA A 117 -4.60 -4.04 16.20
C ALA A 117 -5.59 -4.09 15.03
N VAL A 118 -6.89 -4.30 15.34
CA VAL A 118 -7.98 -4.21 14.35
C VAL A 118 -8.00 -2.81 13.72
N GLY A 119 -8.03 -1.76 14.53
CA GLY A 119 -8.03 -0.38 14.05
C GLY A 119 -6.83 -0.01 13.18
N ARG A 120 -5.63 -0.54 13.48
CA ARG A 120 -4.44 -0.36 12.63
C ARG A 120 -4.61 -1.03 11.26
N LYS A 121 -5.13 -2.25 11.21
CA LYS A 121 -5.38 -2.96 9.95
C LYS A 121 -6.41 -2.22 9.10
N THR A 122 -7.50 -1.80 9.71
CA THR A 122 -8.52 -0.96 9.09
C THR A 122 -7.93 0.34 8.53
N ALA A 123 -7.12 1.05 9.32
CA ALA A 123 -6.48 2.28 8.87
C ALA A 123 -5.53 2.07 7.68
N MET A 124 -4.77 0.97 7.66
CA MET A 124 -3.91 0.63 6.52
C MET A 124 -4.70 0.37 5.24
N PHE A 125 -5.84 -0.32 5.36
CA PHE A 125 -6.74 -0.53 4.23
C PHE A 125 -7.33 0.78 3.71
N ARG A 126 -7.86 1.62 4.60
CA ARG A 126 -8.39 2.96 4.22
C ARG A 126 -7.35 3.80 3.48
N ARG A 127 -6.12 3.87 3.98
CA ARG A 127 -5.01 4.55 3.29
C ARG A 127 -4.72 3.99 1.91
N SER A 128 -4.82 2.67 1.74
CA SER A 128 -4.61 2.01 0.45
C SER A 128 -5.72 2.39 -0.54
N VAL A 129 -6.97 2.42 -0.07
CA VAL A 129 -8.12 2.88 -0.86
C VAL A 129 -8.01 4.36 -1.23
N GLU A 130 -7.65 5.22 -0.28
CA GLU A 130 -7.41 6.65 -0.51
C GLU A 130 -6.32 6.86 -1.57
N THR A 131 -5.19 6.15 -1.44
CA THR A 131 -4.09 6.22 -2.42
C THR A 131 -4.54 5.76 -3.81
N PHE A 132 -5.30 4.65 -3.89
CA PHE A 132 -5.88 4.19 -5.16
C PHE A 132 -6.78 5.25 -5.81
N LEU A 133 -7.65 5.88 -5.01
CA LEU A 133 -8.54 6.94 -5.48
C LEU A 133 -7.78 8.18 -5.92
N ASP A 134 -6.73 8.57 -5.18
CA ASP A 134 -5.87 9.69 -5.53
C ASP A 134 -5.14 9.44 -6.87
N VAL A 135 -4.57 8.25 -7.06
CA VAL A 135 -3.95 7.87 -8.34
C VAL A 135 -4.97 7.96 -9.47
N SER A 136 -6.18 7.43 -9.27
CA SER A 136 -7.20 7.43 -10.32
C SER A 136 -7.79 8.81 -10.63
N LYS A 137 -7.91 9.70 -9.64
CA LYS A 137 -8.57 11.00 -9.78
C LYS A 137 -7.62 12.15 -10.08
N LYS A 138 -6.37 12.08 -9.61
CA LYS A 138 -5.38 13.16 -9.70
C LYS A 138 -4.22 12.78 -10.60
N GLU A 139 -3.55 11.68 -10.30
CA GLU A 139 -2.29 11.34 -10.99
C GLU A 139 -2.52 10.94 -12.45
N ILE A 140 -3.55 10.14 -12.75
CA ILE A 140 -3.84 9.75 -14.14
C ILE A 140 -4.18 10.96 -15.02
N PRO A 141 -5.12 11.86 -14.63
CA PRO A 141 -5.40 13.05 -15.42
C PRO A 141 -4.19 13.97 -15.57
N ARG A 142 -3.41 14.17 -14.50
CA ARG A 142 -2.17 14.94 -14.56
C ARG A 142 -1.21 14.34 -15.57
N ALA A 143 -0.99 13.03 -15.49
CA ALA A 143 -0.06 12.33 -16.37
C ALA A 143 -0.44 12.43 -17.85
N ARG A 144 -1.74 12.47 -18.17
CA ARG A 144 -2.20 12.75 -19.55
C ARG A 144 -1.84 14.14 -20.04
N LEU A 145 -1.90 15.14 -19.16
CA LEU A 145 -1.57 16.52 -19.52
C LEU A 145 -0.06 16.68 -19.72
N GLU A 146 0.75 16.04 -18.86
CA GLU A 146 2.21 16.02 -19.01
C GLU A 146 2.61 15.32 -20.32
N ASP A 147 2.07 14.13 -20.61
CA ASP A 147 2.36 13.45 -21.88
C ASP A 147 1.95 14.26 -23.11
N ARG A 148 0.82 14.97 -23.05
CA ARG A 148 0.38 15.89 -24.11
C ARG A 148 1.35 17.05 -24.27
N TRP A 149 1.88 17.56 -23.16
CA TRP A 149 2.88 18.63 -23.17
C TRP A 149 4.21 18.13 -23.76
N ASP A 150 4.70 16.96 -23.35
CA ASP A 150 5.89 16.31 -23.92
C ASP A 150 5.74 16.15 -25.43
N THR A 151 4.59 15.62 -25.88
CA THR A 151 4.28 15.48 -27.32
C THR A 151 4.32 16.82 -28.07
N MET A 152 3.91 17.92 -27.42
CA MET A 152 3.96 19.25 -28.02
C MET A 152 5.39 19.79 -28.08
N MET A 153 6.19 19.55 -27.04
CA MET A 153 7.59 19.93 -26.99
C MET A 153 8.43 19.17 -28.01
N ASP A 154 8.19 17.87 -28.18
CA ASP A 154 8.87 17.04 -29.18
C ASP A 154 8.61 17.56 -30.60
N LYS A 155 7.37 18.01 -30.89
CA LYS A 155 7.04 18.65 -32.17
C LYS A 155 7.81 19.94 -32.40
N LEU A 156 7.90 20.81 -31.39
CA LEU A 156 8.63 22.08 -31.49
C LEU A 156 10.13 21.85 -31.68
N LEU A 157 10.73 20.91 -30.93
CA LEU A 157 12.13 20.53 -31.08
C LEU A 157 12.43 19.98 -32.48
N HIS A 158 11.52 19.16 -33.00
CA HIS A 158 11.62 18.63 -34.35
C HIS A 158 11.57 19.74 -35.42
N GLU A 159 10.72 20.75 -35.23
CA GLU A 159 10.65 21.93 -36.10
C GLU A 159 11.93 22.79 -36.05
N GLU A 160 12.58 22.88 -34.89
CA GLU A 160 13.85 23.60 -34.69
C GLU A 160 15.08 22.82 -35.19
N GLY A 161 14.90 21.59 -35.70
CA GLY A 161 15.98 20.74 -36.21
C GLY A 161 16.82 20.09 -35.10
N ALA A 162 16.37 20.17 -33.85
CA ALA A 162 16.96 19.44 -32.73
C ALA A 162 16.30 18.06 -32.63
N THR A 163 16.99 17.01 -33.06
CA THR A 163 16.56 15.63 -32.82
C THR A 163 17.17 15.13 -31.52
N ASP A 164 16.35 14.82 -30.52
CA ASP A 164 16.77 13.96 -29.41
C ASP A 164 17.07 12.56 -30.00
N GLU A 165 18.29 12.05 -29.85
CA GLU A 165 18.69 10.71 -30.32
C GLU A 165 17.99 9.57 -29.54
N ILE A 166 17.38 9.90 -28.39
CA ILE A 166 16.63 8.95 -27.58
C ILE A 166 15.19 8.95 -28.11
N GLY A 167 14.90 8.05 -29.05
CA GLY A 167 13.53 7.81 -29.50
C GLY A 167 12.65 7.40 -28.32
N ARG A 168 11.83 8.33 -27.82
CA ARG A 168 10.87 8.10 -26.72
C ARG A 168 9.56 7.46 -27.19
N ASP A 169 9.56 6.82 -28.36
CA ASP A 169 8.37 6.24 -28.98
C ASP A 169 7.89 4.95 -28.28
N GLU A 170 8.56 4.49 -27.22
CA GLU A 170 8.05 3.37 -26.45
C GLU A 170 6.84 3.80 -25.58
N PRO A 171 5.70 3.08 -25.66
CA PRO A 171 4.54 3.32 -24.78
C PRO A 171 4.88 3.25 -23.28
N SER A 172 5.96 2.55 -22.93
CA SER A 172 6.50 2.41 -21.57
C SER A 172 7.08 3.71 -21.01
N ALA A 173 7.51 4.64 -21.86
CA ALA A 173 8.14 5.90 -21.48
C ALA A 173 7.12 6.98 -21.08
N SER A 174 5.83 6.79 -21.40
CA SER A 174 4.74 7.71 -21.06
C SER A 174 4.48 7.74 -19.55
N TYR A 175 4.37 8.94 -18.99
CA TYR A 175 4.02 9.11 -17.59
C TYR A 175 2.59 8.59 -17.33
N HIS A 176 1.66 8.79 -18.27
CA HIS A 176 0.32 8.21 -18.16
C HIS A 176 0.35 6.70 -18.05
N PHE A 177 1.19 6.03 -18.85
CA PHE A 177 1.34 4.59 -18.78
C PHE A 177 1.81 4.15 -17.38
N THR A 178 2.85 4.78 -16.82
CA THR A 178 3.31 4.46 -15.45
C THR A 178 2.25 4.72 -14.37
N ALA A 179 1.47 5.80 -14.49
CA ALA A 179 0.37 6.09 -13.57
C ALA A 179 -0.73 5.01 -13.65
N THR A 180 -0.96 4.45 -14.83
CA THR A 180 -1.98 3.42 -15.04
C THR A 180 -1.54 2.04 -14.57
N LEU A 181 -0.25 1.71 -14.72
CA LEU A 181 0.37 0.56 -14.05
C LEU A 181 0.26 0.69 -12.53
N THR A 182 0.56 1.86 -11.99
CA THR A 182 0.42 2.14 -10.55
C THR A 182 -1.01 1.90 -10.07
N LYS A 183 -2.02 2.34 -10.83
CA LYS A 183 -3.43 2.05 -10.54
C LYS A 183 -3.71 0.55 -10.57
N ALA A 184 -3.24 -0.16 -11.60
CA ALA A 184 -3.46 -1.60 -11.74
C ALA A 184 -2.81 -2.43 -10.62
N TRP A 185 -1.68 -1.96 -10.10
CA TRP A 185 -1.00 -2.53 -8.95
C TRP A 185 -1.84 -2.38 -7.68
N TRP A 186 -2.30 -1.15 -7.40
CA TRP A 186 -3.17 -0.89 -6.25
C TRP A 186 -4.48 -1.68 -6.32
N ASP A 187 -5.08 -1.77 -7.50
CA ASP A 187 -6.25 -2.59 -7.76
C ASP A 187 -6.00 -4.07 -7.41
N GLN A 188 -4.92 -4.66 -7.93
CA GLN A 188 -4.56 -6.05 -7.59
C GLN A 188 -4.32 -6.22 -6.08
N LYS A 189 -3.64 -5.26 -5.45
CA LYS A 189 -3.35 -5.29 -4.02
C LYS A 189 -4.62 -5.20 -3.16
N LEU A 190 -5.59 -4.37 -3.54
CA LEU A 190 -6.88 -4.25 -2.87
C LEU A 190 -7.72 -5.53 -3.04
N SER A 191 -7.71 -6.13 -4.23
CA SER A 191 -8.35 -7.43 -4.47
C SER A 191 -7.75 -8.51 -3.58
N LYS A 192 -6.41 -8.61 -3.52
CA LYS A 192 -5.71 -9.54 -2.61
C LYS A 192 -6.12 -9.34 -1.15
N PHE A 193 -6.25 -8.09 -0.66
CA PHE A 193 -6.74 -7.83 0.70
C PHE A 193 -8.17 -8.34 0.91
N THR A 194 -9.04 -8.09 -0.06
CA THR A 194 -10.46 -8.48 0.00
C THR A 194 -10.60 -10.00 -0.02
N ASP A 195 -9.85 -10.68 -0.89
CA ASP A 195 -9.80 -12.15 -0.96
C ASP A 195 -9.27 -12.75 0.34
N ASP A 196 -8.19 -12.18 0.88
CA ASP A 196 -7.64 -12.60 2.18
C ASP A 196 -8.65 -12.43 3.32
N TRP A 197 -9.39 -11.31 3.35
CA TRP A 197 -10.36 -11.03 4.40
C TRP A 197 -11.60 -11.91 4.29
N THR A 198 -12.10 -12.13 3.08
CA THR A 198 -13.24 -13.04 2.85
C THR A 198 -12.86 -14.48 3.21
N ALA A 199 -11.66 -14.94 2.83
CA ALA A 199 -11.16 -16.26 3.19
C ALA A 199 -10.99 -16.44 4.70
N ARG A 200 -10.40 -15.45 5.39
CA ARG A 200 -10.33 -15.44 6.86
C ARG A 200 -11.73 -15.43 7.49
N GLY A 201 -12.68 -14.71 6.91
CA GLY A 201 -14.06 -14.65 7.38
C GLY A 201 -14.72 -16.02 7.36
N LYS A 202 -14.59 -16.74 6.23
CA LYS A 202 -15.08 -18.12 6.07
C LYS A 202 -14.42 -19.08 7.06
N ALA A 203 -13.11 -18.97 7.26
CA ALA A 203 -12.39 -19.82 8.21
C ALA A 203 -12.77 -19.51 9.68
N VAL A 204 -13.04 -18.25 10.00
CA VAL A 204 -13.54 -17.85 11.32
C VAL A 204 -14.96 -18.37 11.56
N SER A 205 -15.86 -18.27 10.57
CA SER A 205 -17.23 -18.75 10.72
C SER A 205 -17.27 -20.26 10.90
N SER A 206 -16.53 -21.02 10.08
CA SER A 206 -16.46 -22.49 10.22
C SER A 206 -15.88 -22.92 11.57
N LEU A 207 -14.85 -22.22 12.07
CA LEU A 207 -14.30 -22.46 13.41
C LEU A 207 -15.33 -22.21 14.51
N ILE A 208 -16.12 -21.14 14.40
CA ILE A 208 -17.16 -20.82 15.38
C ILE A 208 -18.26 -21.88 15.37
N GLU A 209 -18.68 -22.34 14.20
CA GLU A 209 -19.66 -23.42 14.05
C GLU A 209 -19.18 -24.71 14.70
N GLN A 210 -17.92 -25.10 14.47
CA GLN A 210 -17.29 -26.25 15.12
C GLN A 210 -17.24 -26.10 16.65
N GLU A 211 -16.81 -24.94 17.15
CA GLU A 211 -16.78 -24.68 18.59
C GLU A 211 -18.20 -24.71 19.19
N HIS A 212 -19.22 -24.21 18.49
CA HIS A 212 -20.61 -24.31 18.94
C HIS A 212 -21.16 -25.73 18.95
N ALA A 213 -20.80 -26.56 17.96
CA ALA A 213 -21.15 -27.98 17.95
C ALA A 213 -20.56 -28.70 19.17
N LEU A 214 -19.27 -28.51 19.43
CA LEU A 214 -18.59 -29.08 20.60
C LEU A 214 -19.18 -28.59 21.93
N VAL A 215 -19.58 -27.32 22.03
CA VAL A 215 -20.27 -26.81 23.23
C VAL A 215 -21.60 -27.55 23.46
N LYS A 216 -22.35 -27.90 22.40
CA LYS A 216 -23.60 -28.65 22.54
C LYS A 216 -23.33 -30.08 22.98
N GLU A 217 -22.40 -30.76 22.32
CA GLU A 217 -22.00 -32.14 22.66
C GLU A 217 -21.49 -32.24 24.11
N GLU A 218 -20.66 -31.29 24.57
CA GLU A 218 -20.15 -31.28 25.95
C GLU A 218 -21.24 -31.02 26.99
N LYS A 219 -22.29 -30.25 26.64
CA LYS A 219 -23.43 -30.00 27.52
C LYS A 219 -24.35 -31.22 27.63
N GLU A 220 -24.55 -31.92 26.53
CA GLU A 220 -25.35 -33.15 26.48
C GLU A 220 -24.61 -34.31 27.18
N GLY A 221 -23.28 -34.39 27.03
CA GLY A 221 -22.45 -35.43 27.62
C GLY A 221 -22.11 -35.24 29.10
N GLY A 222 -22.48 -34.12 29.73
CA GLY A 222 -22.25 -33.88 31.16
C GLY A 222 -20.77 -33.93 31.58
N ALA A 223 -19.85 -33.48 30.71
CA ALA A 223 -18.42 -33.61 30.95
C ALA A 223 -17.99 -32.91 32.26
N GLU A 224 -17.33 -33.66 33.14
CA GLU A 224 -16.88 -33.14 34.42
C GLU A 224 -15.83 -32.03 34.28
N PRO A 225 -15.79 -31.05 35.21
CA PRO A 225 -14.79 -30.00 35.19
C PRO A 225 -13.37 -30.58 35.28
N THR A 226 -12.53 -30.32 34.29
CA THR A 226 -11.12 -30.71 34.32
C THR A 226 -10.34 -29.86 35.32
N ASP A 227 -9.44 -30.50 36.06
CA ASP A 227 -8.54 -29.82 36.99
C ASP A 227 -7.68 -28.77 36.28
N PRO A 228 -7.46 -27.60 36.91
CA PRO A 228 -6.78 -26.47 36.28
C PRO A 228 -5.30 -26.72 36.00
N GLN A 229 -4.65 -27.67 36.69
CA GLN A 229 -3.27 -28.06 36.42
C GLN A 229 -3.19 -28.96 35.19
N VAL A 230 -4.02 -30.02 35.15
CA VAL A 230 -4.10 -30.94 34.01
C VAL A 230 -4.49 -30.21 32.72
N ALA A 231 -5.42 -29.26 32.78
CA ALA A 231 -5.81 -28.47 31.62
C ALA A 231 -4.65 -27.62 31.06
N LYS A 232 -3.79 -27.09 31.93
CA LYS A 232 -2.61 -26.33 31.51
C LYS A 232 -1.56 -27.23 30.89
N GLU A 233 -1.28 -28.38 31.49
CA GLU A 233 -0.32 -29.35 30.98
C GLU A 233 -0.73 -29.86 29.60
N ASN A 234 -2.00 -30.25 29.42
CA ASN A 234 -2.51 -30.67 28.12
C ASN A 234 -2.39 -29.57 27.06
N LEU A 235 -2.72 -28.32 27.42
CA LEU A 235 -2.59 -27.18 26.52
C LEU A 235 -1.13 -26.92 26.16
N ASP A 236 -0.22 -26.98 27.14
CA ASP A 236 1.21 -26.77 26.91
C ASP A 236 1.79 -27.87 26.02
N THR A 237 1.38 -29.13 26.20
CA THR A 237 1.76 -30.25 25.32
C THR A 237 1.34 -29.99 23.88
N ILE A 238 0.06 -29.65 23.64
CA ILE A 238 -0.47 -29.30 22.31
C ILE A 238 0.33 -28.14 21.68
N LEU A 239 0.66 -27.11 22.47
CA LEU A 239 1.45 -25.98 21.99
C LEU A 239 2.89 -26.36 21.67
N THR A 240 3.51 -27.26 22.44
CA THR A 240 4.88 -27.72 22.17
C THR A 240 4.97 -28.56 20.90
N GLU A 241 4.01 -29.47 20.69
CA GLU A 241 3.93 -30.27 19.46
C GLU A 241 3.75 -29.38 18.23
N TYR A 242 2.87 -28.37 18.31
CA TYR A 242 2.71 -27.42 17.23
C TYR A 242 4.01 -26.67 16.91
N ARG A 243 4.75 -26.24 17.93
CA ARG A 243 6.03 -25.54 17.74
C ARG A 243 7.07 -26.44 17.10
N GLN A 244 7.13 -27.72 17.47
CA GLN A 244 8.01 -28.70 16.85
C GLN A 244 7.68 -28.86 15.36
N LYS A 245 6.41 -29.09 15.02
CA LYS A 245 5.93 -29.18 13.62
C LYS A 245 6.22 -27.92 12.82
N GLN A 246 6.04 -26.73 13.40
CA GLN A 246 6.40 -25.47 12.75
C GLN A 246 7.90 -25.36 12.49
N SER A 247 8.75 -25.76 13.45
CA SER A 247 10.20 -25.72 13.25
C SER A 247 10.69 -26.70 12.18
N GLU A 248 10.00 -27.83 12.01
CA GLU A 248 10.25 -28.78 10.93
C GLU A 248 9.84 -28.21 9.58
N LEU A 249 8.66 -27.60 9.49
CA LEU A 249 8.18 -26.90 8.29
C LEU A 249 9.07 -25.70 7.91
N GLU A 250 9.55 -24.93 8.89
CA GLU A 250 10.46 -23.81 8.62
C GLU A 250 11.81 -24.27 8.08
N ARG A 251 12.28 -25.48 8.44
CA ARG A 251 13.51 -26.07 7.88
C ARG A 251 13.35 -26.49 6.43
N THR A 252 12.16 -26.93 6.03
CA THR A 252 11.88 -27.38 4.66
C THR A 252 11.44 -26.25 3.74
N LYS A 253 11.16 -25.06 4.29
CA LYS A 253 10.66 -23.94 3.51
C LYS A 253 11.80 -23.22 2.79
N ASP A 254 11.79 -23.31 1.46
CA ASP A 254 12.60 -22.44 0.62
C ASP A 254 12.16 -20.99 0.79
N ASN A 255 13.08 -20.14 1.24
CA ASN A 255 12.85 -18.72 1.49
C ASN A 255 13.26 -17.86 0.29
N SER A 256 13.13 -18.37 -0.94
CA SER A 256 13.34 -17.55 -2.13
C SER A 256 12.33 -16.40 -2.12
N PHE A 257 12.85 -15.18 -1.99
CA PHE A 257 12.04 -13.99 -2.12
C PHE A 257 11.71 -13.81 -3.61
N GLU A 258 10.47 -14.07 -3.97
CA GLU A 258 9.94 -13.70 -5.28
C GLU A 258 9.51 -12.23 -5.23
N ASP A 259 10.08 -11.43 -6.12
CA ASP A 259 9.66 -10.05 -6.30
C ASP A 259 8.22 -10.07 -6.83
N PRO A 260 7.25 -9.43 -6.14
CA PRO A 260 5.88 -9.35 -6.64
C PRO A 260 5.76 -8.72 -8.04
N PHE A 261 6.72 -7.87 -8.45
CA PHE A 261 6.77 -7.28 -9.79
C PHE A 261 7.32 -8.22 -10.86
N LEU A 262 7.90 -9.36 -10.48
CA LEU A 262 8.33 -10.41 -11.41
C LEU A 262 7.38 -11.61 -11.44
N SER A 263 6.29 -11.56 -10.66
CA SER A 263 5.27 -12.62 -10.70
C SER A 263 4.66 -12.72 -12.11
N GLU A 264 4.48 -13.95 -12.60
CA GLU A 264 3.91 -14.19 -13.94
C GLU A 264 2.54 -13.51 -14.10
N GLN A 265 1.74 -13.52 -13.03
CA GLN A 265 0.44 -12.86 -13.01
C GLN A 265 0.55 -11.34 -13.19
N TRP A 266 1.54 -10.70 -12.55
CA TRP A 266 1.77 -9.27 -12.69
C TRP A 266 2.27 -8.95 -14.10
N MET A 267 3.23 -9.71 -14.62
CA MET A 267 3.76 -9.51 -15.97
C MET A 267 2.66 -9.70 -17.02
N ALA A 268 1.81 -10.71 -16.89
CA ALA A 268 0.66 -10.90 -17.78
C ALA A 268 -0.34 -9.74 -17.70
N LYS A 269 -0.61 -9.21 -16.50
CA LYS A 269 -1.49 -8.04 -16.32
C LYS A 269 -0.87 -6.77 -16.92
N ALA A 270 0.43 -6.56 -16.71
CA ALA A 270 1.19 -5.43 -17.27
C ALA A 270 1.21 -5.49 -18.80
N GLN A 271 1.58 -6.62 -19.39
CA GLN A 271 1.55 -6.82 -20.85
C GLN A 271 0.15 -6.66 -21.44
N LYS A 272 -0.88 -7.13 -20.75
CA LYS A 272 -2.27 -6.94 -21.19
C LYS A 272 -2.62 -5.45 -21.22
N LEU A 273 -2.25 -4.71 -20.18
CA LEU A 273 -2.45 -3.26 -20.12
C LEU A 273 -1.65 -2.55 -21.22
N GLU A 274 -0.39 -2.91 -21.44
CA GLU A 274 0.43 -2.40 -22.55
C GLU A 274 -0.27 -2.61 -23.90
N ARG A 275 -0.78 -3.82 -24.16
CA ARG A 275 -1.51 -4.11 -25.40
C ARG A 275 -2.79 -3.30 -25.52
N GLU A 276 -3.55 -3.14 -24.44
CA GLU A 276 -4.76 -2.30 -24.43
C GLU A 276 -4.41 -0.82 -24.66
N TYR A 277 -3.32 -0.35 -24.08
CA TYR A 277 -2.76 0.98 -24.28
C TYR A 277 -2.31 1.21 -25.73
N ALA A 278 -1.51 0.30 -26.26
CA ALA A 278 -1.05 0.32 -27.65
C ALA A 278 -2.24 0.25 -28.63
N LYS A 279 -3.30 -0.50 -28.32
CA LYS A 279 -4.52 -0.50 -29.16
C LYS A 279 -5.28 0.82 -29.09
N LYS A 280 -5.35 1.44 -27.92
CA LYS A 280 -6.13 2.66 -27.68
C LYS A 280 -5.43 3.92 -28.19
N TYR A 281 -4.11 3.94 -28.14
CA TYR A 281 -3.29 5.13 -28.43
C TYR A 281 -2.27 4.92 -29.56
N GLY A 282 -1.88 3.68 -29.84
CA GLY A 282 -0.99 3.28 -30.96
C GLY A 282 -1.74 2.83 -32.22
N GLY A 283 -3.01 3.20 -32.36
CA GLY A 283 -3.68 3.12 -33.66
C GLY A 283 -3.06 4.13 -34.63
N ILE A 284 -2.29 3.61 -35.59
CA ILE A 284 -1.49 4.29 -36.63
C ILE A 284 -0.01 4.49 -36.23
N VAL A 285 0.70 3.38 -36.07
CA VAL A 285 2.03 3.29 -36.69
C VAL A 285 1.86 2.33 -37.85
N ASP A 286 1.52 2.88 -39.02
CA ASP A 286 1.63 2.14 -40.27
C ASP A 286 3.12 1.82 -40.46
N ASP A 287 3.46 0.55 -40.32
CA ASP A 287 4.76 -0.04 -40.70
C ASP A 287 4.91 -0.10 -42.24
N SER A 288 4.48 0.96 -42.92
CA SER A 288 4.69 1.12 -44.34
C SER A 288 5.69 2.25 -44.50
N GLY A 289 6.90 1.91 -44.91
CA GLY A 289 7.90 2.83 -45.44
C GLY A 289 7.43 3.52 -46.73
N ARG A 290 6.27 4.18 -46.70
CA ARG A 290 5.71 4.97 -47.80
C ARG A 290 5.62 6.41 -47.35
N ARG A 291 6.42 7.26 -48.00
CA ARG A 291 6.29 8.72 -47.97
C ARG A 291 4.83 9.10 -48.27
N VAL A 292 4.09 9.51 -47.24
CA VAL A 292 2.83 10.21 -47.43
C VAL A 292 3.16 11.62 -47.88
N SER A 293 2.76 11.98 -49.10
CA SER A 293 3.05 13.29 -49.67
C SER A 293 2.34 14.40 -48.89
N TRP A 294 3.03 15.54 -48.80
CA TRP A 294 2.65 16.75 -48.06
C TRP A 294 1.23 17.26 -48.40
N ALA A 295 0.76 17.01 -49.63
CA ALA A 295 -0.59 17.37 -50.08
C ALA A 295 -1.72 16.61 -49.35
N LYS A 296 -1.47 15.38 -48.90
CA LYS A 296 -2.49 14.58 -48.18
C LYS A 296 -2.63 15.03 -46.72
N ARG A 297 -1.57 15.62 -46.13
CA ARG A 297 -1.58 16.19 -44.77
C ARG A 297 -2.37 17.50 -44.70
N GLN A 298 -2.30 18.36 -45.72
CA GLN A 298 -3.09 19.62 -45.74
C GLN A 298 -4.60 19.38 -45.94
N GLY A 299 -4.98 18.30 -46.61
CA GLY A 299 -6.38 17.91 -46.79
C GLY A 299 -7.05 17.39 -45.51
N LEU A 300 -6.28 16.80 -44.58
CA LEU A 300 -6.79 16.27 -43.31
C LEU A 300 -6.91 17.36 -42.24
N ALA A 301 -5.94 18.28 -42.14
CA ALA A 301 -5.99 19.41 -41.20
C ALA A 301 -7.18 20.37 -41.47
N LYS A 302 -7.58 20.54 -42.75
CA LYS A 302 -8.79 21.31 -43.10
C LYS A 302 -10.10 20.58 -42.79
N LYS A 303 -10.07 19.25 -42.66
CA LYS A 303 -11.24 18.42 -42.36
C LYS A 303 -11.46 18.23 -40.85
N GLU A 304 -10.39 18.24 -40.06
CA GLU A 304 -10.48 18.24 -38.58
C GLU A 304 -10.96 19.59 -38.03
N ASN A 305 -10.53 20.72 -38.60
CA ASN A 305 -11.05 22.03 -38.20
C ASN A 305 -12.52 22.28 -38.56
N SER A 306 -13.12 21.49 -39.47
CA SER A 306 -14.56 21.54 -39.75
C SER A 306 -15.37 20.51 -38.97
N LEU A 307 -14.71 19.53 -38.33
CA LEU A 307 -15.34 18.51 -37.48
C LEU A 307 -15.28 18.88 -35.99
N LEU A 308 -14.36 19.75 -35.59
CA LEU A 308 -14.35 20.42 -34.28
C LEU A 308 -15.33 21.60 -34.23
N GLY A 309 -16.56 21.35 -34.65
CA GLY A 309 -17.69 22.17 -34.26
C GLY A 309 -17.96 21.99 -32.75
N GLU A 310 -17.85 23.09 -32.01
CA GLU A 310 -18.56 23.37 -30.76
C GLU A 310 -18.45 22.35 -29.61
N VAL A 311 -17.24 22.03 -29.12
CA VAL A 311 -17.08 21.75 -27.68
C VAL A 311 -15.69 22.19 -27.22
N GLU A 312 -15.52 23.48 -26.94
CA GLU A 312 -14.54 23.94 -25.95
C GLU A 312 -15.08 25.26 -25.40
N SER A 313 -15.47 25.22 -24.13
CA SER A 313 -16.02 26.36 -23.39
C SER A 313 -15.11 27.58 -23.52
N ASP A 314 -15.73 28.74 -23.83
CA ASP A 314 -15.12 30.07 -23.85
C ASP A 314 -14.27 30.38 -22.61
N ASP A 315 -14.46 29.67 -21.50
CA ASP A 315 -13.72 29.87 -20.25
C ASP A 315 -12.27 29.36 -20.30
N ASP A 316 -11.98 28.29 -21.04
CA ASP A 316 -10.61 27.76 -21.15
C ASP A 316 -9.76 28.62 -22.11
N ALA A 317 -10.36 29.13 -23.19
CA ALA A 317 -9.73 30.12 -24.07
C ALA A 317 -9.48 31.47 -23.35
N ARG A 318 -10.37 31.86 -22.42
CA ARG A 318 -10.18 33.03 -21.55
C ARG A 318 -9.04 32.83 -20.54
N PHE A 319 -8.88 31.62 -20.00
CA PHE A 319 -7.78 31.33 -19.07
C PHE A 319 -6.41 31.44 -19.77
N PHE A 320 -6.24 30.82 -20.94
CA PHE A 320 -4.96 30.90 -21.66
C PHE A 320 -4.67 32.28 -22.25
N SER A 321 -5.70 33.05 -22.66
CA SER A 321 -5.51 34.44 -23.09
C SER A 321 -5.15 35.39 -21.93
N GLN A 322 -5.71 35.21 -20.72
CA GLN A 322 -5.30 35.95 -19.53
C GLN A 322 -3.85 35.65 -19.12
N VAL A 323 -3.43 34.39 -19.16
CA VAL A 323 -2.04 34.00 -18.87
C VAL A 323 -1.05 34.58 -19.90
N ALA A 324 -1.44 34.62 -21.18
CA ALA A 324 -0.63 35.23 -22.24
C ALA A 324 -0.59 36.77 -22.17
N ALA A 325 -1.62 37.42 -21.62
CA ALA A 325 -1.65 38.86 -21.39
C ALA A 325 -0.79 39.27 -20.18
N MET A 326 -0.79 38.49 -19.09
CA MET A 326 0.05 38.75 -17.91
C MET A 326 1.55 38.63 -18.19
N ARG A 327 1.95 37.81 -19.18
CA ARG A 327 3.36 37.68 -19.60
C ARG A 327 3.86 38.82 -20.49
N ARG A 328 2.98 39.59 -21.14
CA ARG A 328 3.37 40.68 -22.05
C ARG A 328 3.40 42.07 -21.40
N GLY A 329 2.97 42.20 -20.14
CA GLY A 329 2.93 43.47 -19.40
C GLY A 329 4.06 43.71 -18.40
N ARG A 330 5.20 43.01 -18.49
CA ARG A 330 6.41 43.29 -17.72
C ARG A 330 7.63 43.37 -18.63
N GLN A 331 7.69 44.43 -19.42
CA GLN A 331 8.94 45.03 -19.88
C GLN A 331 8.80 46.55 -19.80
#